data_AF-A0A820LRH1-F1
#
_entry.id   AF-A0A820LRH1-F1
#
_cell.length_a   1.000
_cell.length_b   1.000
_cell.length_c   1.000
_cell.angle_alpha   90.00
_cell.angle_beta   90.00
_cell.angle_gamma   90.00
#
_symmetry.space_group_name_H-M   'P 1'
#
loop_
_entity.id
_entity.type
_entity.pdbx_description
1 polymer ?
#
loop_
_entity_poly.entity_id
_entity_poly.type
_entity_poly.pdbx_seq_one_letter_code
_entity_poly.pdbx_strand_id
1 'polypeptide(L)'
;LCCILRDLDSILQMIVKQYADNIQVTEKICEILSRIVTILRESSSLVLNIFIQLLQNMGRNILHVEFLNFVRNILLLFSKDIDKPVLNLFLIVLQKFRCLFNGDMQWLKNHVDMVEDVANFFSQVIKKLPNIIHQCPDEEFILFIELIKNGIQLHEPGTLKSISTFTSNFIEYTKSDQRTINLLQQNGFEIVQILLQCIGGASPHHLIESLSLPLFTLSKSYIDWTTSWIQQCLNNPNFPTSSAKRHHRETLLKVLTAKQTSRSSFKDHVNTFSLACREPISKENYLS
;
A
#
# COMPACT_ATOMS: atom_id res chain seq x y z
N LEU A 1 16.82 29.69 10.71
CA LEU A 1 16.20 28.40 11.12
C LEU A 1 17.20 27.25 11.10
N CYS A 2 17.96 27.05 10.00
CA CYS A 2 18.99 25.99 9.93
C CYS A 2 20.12 26.14 10.98
N CYS A 3 20.52 27.36 11.36
CA CYS A 3 21.47 27.56 12.46
C CYS A 3 20.86 27.13 13.80
N ILE A 4 19.64 27.58 14.09
CA ILE A 4 18.92 27.23 15.33
C ILE A 4 18.74 25.71 15.45
N LEU A 5 18.38 25.02 14.37
CA LEU A 5 18.28 23.55 14.39
C LEU A 5 19.62 22.86 14.68
N ARG A 6 20.74 23.43 14.23
CA ARG A 6 22.07 22.91 14.56
C ARG A 6 22.42 23.15 16.03
N ASP A 7 22.11 24.32 16.55
CA ASP A 7 22.36 24.65 17.95
C ASP A 7 21.51 23.80 18.91
N LEU A 8 20.29 23.44 18.48
CA LEU A 8 19.37 22.58 19.24
C LEU A 8 19.58 21.07 19.02
N ASP A 9 20.41 20.66 18.06
CA ASP A 9 20.58 19.25 17.69
C ASP A 9 20.95 18.39 18.91
N SER A 10 21.99 18.76 19.64
CA SER A 10 22.45 18.01 20.82
C SER A 10 21.35 17.78 21.87
N ILE A 11 20.50 18.80 22.09
CA ILE A 11 19.37 18.73 23.04
C ILE A 11 18.28 17.81 22.48
N LEU A 12 17.92 17.96 21.21
CA LEU A 12 16.92 17.10 20.56
C LEU A 12 17.35 15.63 20.56
N GLN A 13 18.62 15.35 20.24
CA GLN A 13 19.17 13.99 20.30
C GLN A 13 19.13 13.42 21.72
N MET A 14 19.43 14.23 22.73
CA MET A 14 19.37 13.80 24.13
C MET A 14 17.93 13.44 24.53
N ILE A 15 16.95 14.30 24.20
CA ILE A 15 15.54 14.05 24.49
C ILE A 15 15.05 12.79 23.78
N VAL A 16 15.32 12.65 22.48
CA VAL A 16 14.87 11.46 21.72
C VAL A 16 15.51 10.19 22.28
N LYS A 17 16.79 10.20 22.66
CA LYS A 17 17.42 9.02 23.28
C LYS A 17 16.82 8.66 24.63
N GLN A 18 16.51 9.67 25.46
CA GLN A 18 15.91 9.44 26.77
C GLN A 18 14.47 8.94 26.68
N TYR A 19 13.72 9.41 25.68
CA TYR A 19 12.30 9.12 25.50
C TYR A 19 12.02 8.32 24.22
N ALA A 20 12.96 7.46 23.83
CA ALA A 20 12.96 6.80 22.52
C ALA A 20 11.68 5.99 22.26
N ASP A 21 11.14 5.35 23.30
CA ASP A 21 9.93 4.51 23.21
C ASP A 21 8.66 5.22 23.70
N ASN A 22 8.73 6.51 24.06
CA ASN A 22 7.57 7.28 24.51
C ASN A 22 6.86 7.93 23.31
N ILE A 23 5.75 7.31 22.89
CA ILE A 23 4.94 7.73 21.73
C ILE A 23 4.51 9.19 21.83
N GLN A 24 4.05 9.65 23.00
CA GLN A 24 3.55 11.03 23.15
C GLN A 24 4.67 12.05 22.94
N VAL A 25 5.88 11.76 23.43
CA VAL A 25 7.04 12.63 23.26
C VAL A 25 7.50 12.61 21.80
N THR A 26 7.62 11.44 21.18
CA THR A 26 8.05 11.33 19.78
C THR A 26 7.05 11.98 18.82
N GLU A 27 5.74 11.84 19.08
CA GLU A 27 4.67 12.52 18.33
C GLU A 27 4.83 14.03 18.37
N LYS A 28 5.00 14.60 19.56
CA LYS A 28 5.15 16.06 19.72
C LYS A 28 6.42 16.57 19.03
N ILE A 29 7.50 15.81 19.09
CA ILE A 29 8.74 16.14 18.38
C ILE A 29 8.50 16.12 16.87
N CYS A 30 7.92 15.05 16.31
CA CYS A 30 7.62 14.96 14.89
C CYS A 30 6.65 16.06 14.43
N GLU A 31 5.62 16.37 15.21
CA GLU A 31 4.66 17.43 14.93
C GLU A 31 5.36 18.80 14.80
N ILE A 32 6.22 19.15 15.77
CA ILE A 32 6.99 20.40 15.76
C ILE A 32 7.95 20.44 14.57
N LEU A 33 8.72 19.36 14.36
CA LEU A 33 9.69 19.29 13.27
C LEU A 33 9.01 19.34 11.89
N SER A 34 7.83 18.74 11.75
CA SER A 34 7.01 18.81 10.53
C SER A 34 6.65 20.25 10.19
N ARG A 35 6.22 21.05 11.17
CA ARG A 35 5.96 22.49 10.98
C ARG A 35 7.22 23.23 10.57
N ILE A 36 8.34 22.96 11.24
CA ILE A 36 9.64 23.57 10.91
C ILE A 36 10.03 23.27 9.46
N VAL A 37 9.88 22.02 9.02
CA VAL A 37 10.19 21.59 7.65
C VAL A 37 9.39 22.37 6.62
N THR A 38 8.10 22.62 6.85
CA THR A 38 7.29 23.42 5.91
C THR A 38 7.74 24.88 5.78
N ILE A 39 8.45 25.40 6.78
CA ILE A 39 9.00 26.78 6.78
C ILE A 39 10.38 26.82 6.11
N LEU A 40 11.11 25.70 6.12
CA LEU A 40 12.41 25.60 5.48
C LEU A 40 12.25 25.71 3.95
N ARG A 41 12.77 26.79 3.37
CA ARG A 41 12.70 27.05 1.92
C ARG A 41 13.74 26.27 1.12
N GLU A 42 14.84 25.89 1.77
CA GLU A 42 15.97 25.17 1.16
C GLU A 42 16.45 24.09 2.12
N SER A 43 16.73 22.90 1.58
CA SER A 43 17.39 21.82 2.31
C SER A 43 18.91 21.98 2.25
N SER A 44 19.56 21.77 3.38
CA SER A 44 20.98 21.41 3.40
C SER A 44 21.14 19.97 3.84
N SER A 45 22.14 19.28 3.29
CA SER A 45 22.48 17.90 3.66
C SER A 45 22.70 17.73 5.17
N LEU A 46 23.25 18.75 5.83
CA LEU A 46 23.43 18.79 7.28
C LEU A 46 22.10 18.71 8.04
N VAL A 47 21.09 19.46 7.62
CA VAL A 47 19.76 19.45 8.27
C VAL A 47 19.07 18.11 8.04
N LEU A 48 19.18 17.53 6.84
CA LEU A 48 18.64 16.19 6.57
C LEU A 48 19.32 15.13 7.43
N ASN A 49 20.64 15.21 7.63
CA ASN A 49 21.38 14.28 8.49
C ASN A 49 20.95 14.38 9.96
N ILE A 50 20.66 15.58 10.47
CA ILE A 50 20.08 15.77 11.81
C ILE A 50 18.74 15.04 11.92
N PHE A 51 17.85 15.21 10.94
CA PHE A 51 16.55 14.54 10.93
C PHE A 51 16.68 13.02 10.85
N ILE A 52 17.58 12.52 10.01
CA ILE A 52 17.89 11.09 9.91
C ILE A 52 18.33 10.53 11.28
N GLN A 53 19.28 11.20 11.94
CA GLN A 53 19.78 10.77 13.25
C GLN A 53 18.67 10.81 14.32
N LEU A 54 17.82 11.85 14.33
CA LEU A 54 16.69 11.92 15.25
C LEU A 54 15.73 10.73 15.03
N LEU A 55 15.36 10.45 13.79
CA LEU A 55 14.42 9.37 13.47
C LEU A 55 15.01 7.98 13.75
N GLN A 56 16.33 7.80 13.57
CA GLN A 56 17.04 6.58 13.91
C GLN A 56 17.15 6.36 15.42
N ASN A 57 17.27 7.44 16.20
CA ASN A 57 17.33 7.37 17.66
C ASN A 57 15.95 7.15 18.31
N MET A 58 14.85 7.41 17.60
CA MET A 58 13.52 6.99 18.04
C MET A 58 13.42 5.46 18.05
N GLY A 59 12.73 4.91 19.05
CA GLY A 59 12.57 3.48 19.28
C GLY A 59 12.14 2.70 18.04
N ARG A 60 12.57 1.45 17.93
CA ARG A 60 12.34 0.62 16.73
C ARG A 60 10.85 0.44 16.41
N ASN A 61 10.00 0.44 17.43
CA ASN A 61 8.55 0.26 17.31
C ASN A 61 7.77 1.58 17.17
N ILE A 62 8.46 2.73 17.06
CA ILE A 62 7.82 4.04 16.90
C ILE A 62 7.56 4.29 15.41
N LEU A 63 6.29 4.20 15.01
CA LEU A 63 5.80 4.56 13.69
C LEU A 63 4.35 5.09 13.78
N HIS A 64 4.18 6.33 14.21
CA HIS A 64 2.86 6.98 14.30
C HIS A 64 2.62 7.94 13.12
N VAL A 65 1.39 8.44 12.97
CA VAL A 65 0.99 9.34 11.89
C VAL A 65 1.89 10.58 11.77
N GLU A 66 2.28 11.20 12.90
CA GLU A 66 3.16 12.38 12.87
C GLU A 66 4.58 12.07 12.37
N PHE A 67 5.08 10.86 12.62
CA PHE A 67 6.36 10.39 12.09
C PHE A 67 6.29 10.31 10.57
N LEU A 68 5.25 9.67 10.05
CA LEU A 68 5.01 9.54 8.61
C LEU A 68 4.78 10.90 7.95
N ASN A 69 4.02 11.80 8.59
CA ASN A 69 3.79 13.16 8.11
C ASN A 69 5.11 13.95 8.02
N PHE A 70 5.93 13.87 9.06
CA PHE A 70 7.23 14.53 9.10
C PHE A 70 8.15 14.04 7.98
N VAL A 71 8.35 12.72 7.86
CA VAL A 71 9.17 12.14 6.80
C VAL A 71 8.62 12.50 5.42
N ARG A 72 7.31 12.38 5.21
CA ARG A 72 6.65 12.72 3.94
C ARG A 72 6.90 14.17 3.56
N ASN A 73 6.79 15.10 4.50
CA ASN A 73 7.00 16.52 4.23
C ASN A 73 8.45 16.79 3.81
N ILE A 74 9.43 16.15 4.45
CA ILE A 74 10.84 16.25 4.05
C ILE A 74 11.02 15.70 2.64
N LEU A 75 10.53 14.48 2.38
CA LEU A 75 10.65 13.82 1.09
C LEU A 75 10.03 14.69 -0.01
N LEU A 76 8.81 15.20 0.15
CA LEU A 76 8.13 15.96 -0.90
C LEU A 76 8.68 17.37 -1.13
N LEU A 77 9.30 18.00 -0.13
CA LEU A 77 9.84 19.35 -0.26
C LEU A 77 11.29 19.38 -0.79
N PHE A 78 12.08 18.36 -0.47
CA PHE A 78 13.54 18.40 -0.68
C PHE A 78 14.06 17.39 -1.71
N SER A 79 13.19 16.68 -2.41
CA SER A 79 13.54 15.67 -3.41
C SER A 79 13.87 16.19 -4.81
N LYS A 80 14.33 17.44 -4.96
CA LYS A 80 14.66 17.97 -6.30
C LYS A 80 15.70 17.11 -7.02
N ASP A 81 16.66 16.59 -6.24
CA ASP A 81 17.56 15.51 -6.62
C ASP A 81 17.53 14.46 -5.51
N ILE A 82 17.24 13.20 -5.85
CA ILE A 82 17.23 12.13 -4.84
C ILE A 82 18.68 11.79 -4.51
N ASP A 83 19.12 12.30 -3.38
CA ASP A 83 20.40 12.03 -2.79
C ASP A 83 20.30 10.96 -1.68
N LYS A 84 21.47 10.53 -1.19
CA LYS A 84 21.57 9.48 -0.16
C LYS A 84 20.78 9.81 1.11
N PRO A 85 20.79 11.05 1.64
CA PRO A 85 19.90 11.44 2.74
C PRO A 85 18.41 11.25 2.48
N VAL A 86 17.90 11.68 1.33
CA VAL A 86 16.47 11.51 0.98
C VAL A 86 16.09 10.03 0.91
N LEU A 87 16.92 9.20 0.29
CA LEU A 87 16.70 7.75 0.25
C LEU A 87 16.70 7.14 1.66
N ASN A 88 17.66 7.51 2.51
CA ASN A 88 17.75 6.99 3.89
C ASN A 88 16.50 7.27 4.71
N LEU A 89 15.87 8.44 4.55
CA LEU A 89 14.63 8.77 5.25
C LEU A 89 13.49 7.83 4.87
N PHE A 90 13.40 7.49 3.58
CA PHE A 90 12.41 6.52 3.10
C PHE A 90 12.69 5.11 3.62
N LEU A 91 13.97 4.68 3.59
CA LEU A 91 14.38 3.38 4.12
C LEU A 91 14.12 3.25 5.63
N ILE A 92 14.24 4.32 6.42
CA ILE A 92 13.89 4.30 7.85
C ILE A 92 12.41 3.95 8.05
N VAL A 93 11.50 4.48 7.22
CA VAL A 93 10.07 4.15 7.30
C VAL A 93 9.84 2.68 6.98
N LEU A 94 10.46 2.18 5.89
CA LEU A 94 10.38 0.78 5.49
C LEU A 94 10.90 -0.16 6.59
N GLN A 95 12.07 0.15 7.15
CA GLN A 95 12.70 -0.63 8.20
C GLN A 95 11.82 -0.69 9.47
N LYS A 96 11.31 0.46 9.93
CA LYS A 96 10.42 0.51 11.10
C LYS A 96 9.12 -0.23 10.86
N PHE A 97 8.51 -0.06 9.67
CA PHE A 97 7.30 -0.79 9.32
C PHE A 97 7.53 -2.30 9.26
N ARG A 98 8.67 -2.74 8.69
CA ARG A 98 9.06 -4.15 8.66
C ARG A 98 9.22 -4.73 10.07
N CYS A 99 9.85 -3.99 10.99
CA CYS A 99 10.00 -4.43 12.39
C CYS A 99 8.64 -4.63 13.09
N LEU A 100 7.64 -3.83 12.74
CA LEU A 100 6.30 -3.90 13.33
C LEU A 100 5.43 -4.99 12.71
N PHE A 101 5.31 -4.99 11.38
CA PHE A 101 4.41 -5.90 10.68
C PHE A 101 4.96 -7.33 10.60
N ASN A 102 6.25 -7.51 10.30
CA ASN A 102 6.93 -8.80 10.17
C ASN A 102 6.14 -9.91 9.43
N GLY A 103 5.26 -9.53 8.48
CA GLY A 103 4.40 -10.46 7.74
C GLY A 103 3.19 -11.03 8.51
N ASP A 104 2.91 -10.57 9.74
CA ASP A 104 1.81 -11.09 10.56
C ASP A 104 0.47 -10.39 10.27
N MET A 105 -0.46 -11.14 9.69
CA MET A 105 -1.83 -10.66 9.43
C MET A 105 -2.58 -10.27 10.71
N GLN A 106 -2.31 -10.91 11.85
CA GLN A 106 -2.96 -10.56 13.11
C GLN A 106 -2.52 -9.18 13.60
N TRP A 107 -1.25 -8.83 13.37
CA TRP A 107 -0.75 -7.50 13.69
C TRP A 107 -1.50 -6.43 12.88
N LEU A 108 -1.70 -6.62 11.57
CA LEU A 108 -2.43 -5.67 10.73
C LEU A 108 -3.88 -5.45 11.21
N LYS A 109 -4.58 -6.53 11.57
CA LYS A 109 -5.96 -6.47 12.08
C LYS A 109 -6.06 -5.67 13.40
N ASN A 110 -5.00 -5.68 14.19
CA ASN A 110 -4.97 -4.97 15.48
C ASN A 110 -4.53 -3.49 15.34
N HIS A 111 -3.97 -3.07 14.18
CA HIS A 111 -3.38 -1.74 13.97
C HIS A 111 -3.83 -1.11 12.63
N VAL A 112 -5.11 -1.27 12.30
CA VAL A 112 -5.72 -0.87 11.02
C VAL A 112 -5.56 0.62 10.68
N ASP A 113 -5.50 1.47 11.70
CA ASP A 113 -5.22 2.90 11.62
C ASP A 113 -3.79 3.18 11.13
N MET A 114 -2.80 2.53 11.75
CA MET A 114 -1.41 2.64 11.33
C MET A 114 -1.20 2.09 9.91
N VAL A 115 -1.89 1.00 9.57
CA VAL A 115 -1.85 0.42 8.21
C VAL A 115 -2.42 1.39 7.18
N GLU A 116 -3.51 2.08 7.51
CA GLU A 116 -4.08 3.12 6.66
C GLU A 116 -3.08 4.26 6.42
N ASP A 117 -2.44 4.76 7.48
CA ASP A 117 -1.46 5.83 7.40
C ASP A 117 -0.22 5.44 6.59
N VAL A 118 0.29 4.23 6.78
CA VAL A 118 1.44 3.69 6.02
C VAL A 118 1.08 3.51 4.54
N ALA A 119 -0.09 2.96 4.24
CA ALA A 119 -0.55 2.81 2.85
C ALA A 119 -0.71 4.19 2.18
N ASN A 120 -1.28 5.17 2.89
CA ASN A 120 -1.38 6.56 2.42
C ASN A 120 0.00 7.20 2.19
N PHE A 121 0.97 6.95 3.08
CA PHE A 121 2.33 7.40 2.92
C PHE A 121 2.97 6.84 1.64
N PHE A 122 2.96 5.51 1.46
CA PHE A 122 3.56 4.89 0.28
C PHE A 122 2.87 5.31 -1.02
N SER A 123 1.54 5.38 -1.01
CA SER A 123 0.75 5.83 -2.16
C SER A 123 1.18 7.23 -2.65
N GLN A 124 1.42 8.16 -1.72
CA GLN A 124 1.85 9.51 -2.04
C GLN A 124 3.31 9.57 -2.51
N VAL A 125 4.21 8.84 -1.83
CA VAL A 125 5.64 8.83 -2.16
C VAL A 125 5.85 8.23 -3.55
N ILE A 126 5.25 7.07 -3.85
CA ILE A 126 5.37 6.43 -5.18
C ILE A 126 4.87 7.36 -6.29
N LYS A 127 3.73 8.02 -6.07
CA LYS A 127 3.11 8.88 -7.08
C LYS A 127 3.91 10.16 -7.34
N LYS A 128 4.46 10.77 -6.29
CA LYS A 128 5.14 12.07 -6.40
C LYS A 128 6.64 11.95 -6.61
N LEU A 129 7.25 10.87 -6.15
CA LEU A 129 8.70 10.62 -6.13
C LEU A 129 9.05 9.25 -6.72
N PRO A 130 8.66 8.94 -7.98
CA PRO A 130 8.91 7.62 -8.57
C PRO A 130 10.39 7.23 -8.58
N ASN A 131 11.30 8.20 -8.68
CA ASN A 131 12.74 7.97 -8.65
C ASN A 131 13.25 7.39 -7.31
N ILE A 132 12.54 7.58 -6.19
CA ILE A 132 12.99 7.06 -4.90
C ILE A 132 12.89 5.53 -4.87
N ILE A 133 11.90 5.00 -5.59
CA ILE A 133 11.67 3.58 -5.73
C ILE A 133 12.74 2.96 -6.65
N HIS A 134 13.21 3.70 -7.67
CA HIS A 134 14.34 3.25 -8.50
C HIS A 134 15.64 3.07 -7.72
N GLN A 135 15.86 3.88 -6.68
CA GLN A 135 17.06 3.75 -5.83
C GLN A 135 16.82 2.82 -4.63
N CYS A 136 15.60 2.34 -4.43
CA CYS A 136 15.25 1.44 -3.33
C CYS A 136 15.87 0.05 -3.56
N PRO A 137 16.43 -0.59 -2.50
CA PRO A 137 16.89 -1.97 -2.57
C PRO A 137 15.74 -2.94 -2.87
N ASP A 138 16.04 -3.99 -3.64
CA ASP A 138 15.06 -4.96 -4.15
C ASP A 138 14.32 -5.71 -3.03
N GLU A 139 15.04 -6.02 -1.94
CA GLU A 139 14.52 -6.70 -0.75
C GLU A 139 13.40 -5.93 -0.05
N GLU A 140 13.32 -4.61 -0.25
CA GLU A 140 12.26 -3.78 0.32
C GLU A 140 10.93 -3.93 -0.42
N PHE A 141 10.94 -4.34 -1.69
CA PHE A 141 9.70 -4.55 -2.41
C PHE A 141 8.90 -5.76 -1.90
N ILE A 142 9.54 -6.70 -1.21
CA ILE A 142 8.86 -7.80 -0.53
C ILE A 142 7.82 -7.26 0.46
N LEU A 143 8.18 -6.22 1.23
CA LEU A 143 7.29 -5.58 2.20
C LEU A 143 6.05 -4.98 1.53
N PHE A 144 6.18 -4.44 0.32
CA PHE A 144 5.03 -3.93 -0.44
C PHE A 144 4.10 -5.05 -0.86
N ILE A 145 4.64 -6.17 -1.34
CA ILE A 145 3.84 -7.33 -1.72
C ILE A 145 3.13 -7.93 -0.51
N GLU A 146 3.81 -8.08 0.62
CA GLU A 146 3.21 -8.59 1.86
C GLU A 146 2.10 -7.65 2.35
N LEU A 147 2.31 -6.33 2.33
CA LEU A 147 1.30 -5.34 2.67
C LEU A 147 0.08 -5.43 1.73
N ILE A 148 0.30 -5.61 0.43
CA ILE A 148 -0.79 -5.74 -0.55
C ILE A 148 -1.61 -7.00 -0.28
N LYS A 149 -0.95 -8.17 -0.21
CA LYS A 149 -1.63 -9.47 -0.04
C LYS A 149 -2.44 -9.52 1.26
N ASN A 150 -1.85 -9.05 2.37
CA ASN A 150 -2.51 -9.08 3.66
C ASN A 150 -3.51 -7.92 3.83
N GLY A 151 -3.17 -6.72 3.36
CA GLY A 151 -4.01 -5.53 3.50
C GLY A 151 -5.31 -5.57 2.69
N ILE A 152 -5.33 -6.24 1.53
CA ILE A 152 -6.56 -6.41 0.72
C ILE A 152 -7.64 -7.20 1.48
N GLN A 153 -7.24 -8.03 2.44
CA GLN A 153 -8.13 -8.87 3.24
C GLN A 153 -8.69 -8.15 4.48
N LEU A 154 -8.33 -6.89 4.72
CA LEU A 154 -8.87 -6.08 5.81
C LEU A 154 -10.29 -5.59 5.49
N HIS A 155 -11.11 -5.41 6.52
CA HIS A 155 -12.55 -5.13 6.37
C HIS A 155 -12.94 -3.70 6.76
N GLU A 156 -11.95 -2.89 7.11
CA GLU A 156 -12.09 -1.49 7.48
C GLU A 156 -12.13 -0.63 6.21
N PRO A 157 -13.22 0.11 5.95
CA PRO A 157 -13.39 0.81 4.67
C PRO A 157 -12.29 1.83 4.34
N GLY A 158 -11.82 2.58 5.35
CA GLY A 158 -10.73 3.56 5.20
C GLY A 158 -9.42 2.87 4.83
N THR A 159 -8.99 1.93 5.67
CA THR A 159 -7.77 1.15 5.49
C THR A 159 -7.75 0.42 4.15
N LEU A 160 -8.81 -0.29 3.79
CA LEU A 160 -8.86 -1.02 2.52
C LEU A 160 -8.84 -0.08 1.31
N LYS A 161 -9.46 1.09 1.40
CA LYS A 161 -9.39 2.11 0.33
C LYS A 161 -7.96 2.61 0.15
N SER A 162 -7.24 2.87 1.25
CA SER A 162 -5.84 3.29 1.21
C SER A 162 -4.92 2.20 0.67
N ILE A 163 -5.09 0.94 1.10
CA ILE A 163 -4.37 -0.21 0.53
C ILE A 163 -4.66 -0.36 -0.97
N SER A 164 -5.93 -0.26 -1.38
CA SER A 164 -6.33 -0.37 -2.79
C SER A 164 -5.70 0.73 -3.64
N THR A 165 -5.64 1.96 -3.11
CA THR A 165 -5.02 3.11 -3.78
C THR A 165 -3.50 2.96 -3.86
N PHE A 166 -2.85 2.51 -2.79
CA PHE A 166 -1.43 2.17 -2.78
C PHE A 166 -1.11 1.07 -3.80
N THR A 167 -1.87 -0.02 -3.79
CA THR A 167 -1.72 -1.16 -4.70
C THR A 167 -1.80 -0.70 -6.16
N SER A 168 -2.83 0.08 -6.52
CA SER A 168 -2.96 0.64 -7.86
C SER A 168 -1.78 1.54 -8.26
N ASN A 169 -1.34 2.44 -7.39
CA ASN A 169 -0.20 3.30 -7.68
C ASN A 169 1.09 2.48 -7.87
N PHE A 170 1.29 1.44 -7.05
CA PHE A 170 2.43 0.54 -7.17
C PHE A 170 2.40 -0.24 -8.49
N ILE A 171 1.25 -0.82 -8.88
CA ILE A 171 1.08 -1.49 -10.17
C ILE A 171 1.41 -0.55 -11.33
N GLU A 172 0.90 0.69 -11.31
CA GLU A 172 1.19 1.66 -12.37
C GLU A 172 2.68 2.01 -12.42
N TYR A 173 3.30 2.20 -11.26
CA TYR A 173 4.74 2.45 -11.15
C TYR A 173 5.56 1.30 -11.69
N THR A 174 5.13 0.04 -11.52
CA THR A 174 5.97 -1.11 -11.90
C THR A 174 6.40 -1.10 -13.37
N LYS A 175 5.65 -0.43 -14.25
CA LYS A 175 6.01 -0.23 -15.68
C LYS A 175 7.34 0.48 -15.89
N SER A 176 7.79 1.26 -14.91
CA SER A 176 9.01 2.06 -14.99
C SER A 176 10.27 1.30 -14.56
N ASP A 177 10.15 0.16 -13.88
CA ASP A 177 11.29 -0.56 -13.30
C ASP A 177 11.17 -2.08 -13.47
N GLN A 178 12.08 -2.68 -14.25
CA GLN A 178 12.09 -4.11 -14.55
C GLN A 178 12.10 -5.00 -13.30
N ARG A 179 12.74 -4.57 -12.21
CA ARG A 179 12.80 -5.34 -10.96
C ARG A 179 11.41 -5.50 -10.35
N THR A 180 10.65 -4.41 -10.36
CA THR A 180 9.26 -4.41 -9.88
C THR A 180 8.30 -5.10 -10.84
N ILE A 181 8.57 -5.11 -12.16
CA ILE A 181 7.84 -5.94 -13.13
C ILE A 181 8.01 -7.42 -12.79
N ASN A 182 9.25 -7.87 -12.58
CA ASN A 182 9.54 -9.27 -12.26
C ASN A 182 8.86 -9.69 -10.95
N LEU A 183 8.91 -8.82 -9.94
CA LEU A 183 8.23 -9.05 -8.67
C LEU A 183 6.71 -9.17 -8.83
N LEU A 184 6.11 -8.28 -9.65
CA LEU A 184 4.68 -8.34 -9.94
C LEU A 184 4.32 -9.61 -10.71
N GLN A 185 5.14 -10.07 -11.66
CA GLN A 185 4.91 -11.33 -12.36
C GLN A 185 4.91 -12.53 -11.41
N GLN A 186 5.84 -12.55 -10.45
CA GLN A 186 5.97 -13.64 -9.47
C GLN A 186 4.80 -13.68 -8.48
N ASN A 187 4.22 -12.53 -8.12
CA ASN A 187 3.21 -12.42 -7.07
C ASN A 187 1.80 -12.08 -7.57
N GLY A 188 1.66 -11.71 -8.85
CA GLY A 188 0.44 -11.15 -9.41
C GLY A 188 -0.72 -12.14 -9.46
N PHE A 189 -0.44 -13.42 -9.71
CA PHE A 189 -1.46 -14.47 -9.66
C PHE A 189 -2.13 -14.54 -8.28
N GLU A 190 -1.33 -14.57 -7.21
CA GLU A 190 -1.84 -14.63 -5.84
C GLU A 190 -2.62 -13.36 -5.46
N ILE A 191 -2.13 -12.18 -5.88
CA ILE A 191 -2.86 -10.91 -5.68
C ILE A 191 -4.23 -10.96 -6.36
N VAL A 192 -4.31 -11.42 -7.62
CA VAL A 192 -5.59 -11.59 -8.34
C VAL A 192 -6.49 -12.60 -7.62
N GLN A 193 -5.94 -13.70 -7.14
CA GLN A 193 -6.69 -14.71 -6.41
C GLN A 193 -7.31 -14.14 -5.13
N ILE A 194 -6.53 -13.42 -4.32
CA ILE A 194 -7.02 -12.76 -3.09
C ILE A 194 -8.12 -11.75 -3.43
N LEU A 195 -7.92 -10.91 -4.45
CA LEU A 195 -8.93 -9.95 -4.90
C LEU A 195 -10.24 -10.64 -5.29
N LEU A 196 -10.17 -11.71 -6.08
CA LEU A 196 -11.35 -12.46 -6.51
C LEU A 196 -12.03 -13.19 -5.34
N GLN A 197 -11.29 -13.67 -4.33
CA GLN A 197 -11.85 -14.25 -3.10
C GLN A 197 -12.63 -13.20 -2.28
N CYS A 198 -12.02 -12.05 -2.04
CA CYS A 198 -12.66 -10.92 -1.37
C CYS A 198 -13.91 -10.45 -2.13
N ILE A 199 -13.80 -10.31 -3.45
CA ILE A 199 -14.92 -9.97 -4.33
C ILE A 199 -16.02 -11.03 -4.28
N GLY A 200 -15.65 -12.31 -4.25
CA GLY A 200 -16.58 -13.44 -4.28
C GLY A 200 -17.33 -13.69 -2.97
N GLY A 201 -16.86 -13.18 -1.83
CA GLY A 201 -17.59 -13.38 -0.57
C GLY A 201 -16.77 -13.19 0.69
N ALA A 202 -15.44 -13.23 0.61
CA ALA A 202 -14.61 -13.14 1.80
C ALA A 202 -14.65 -11.75 2.46
N SER A 203 -15.04 -10.70 1.73
CA SER A 203 -15.19 -9.34 2.28
C SER A 203 -16.64 -8.83 2.18
N PRO A 204 -17.06 -7.93 3.09
CA PRO A 204 -18.35 -7.25 3.02
C PRO A 204 -18.62 -6.59 1.66
N HIS A 205 -19.87 -6.66 1.18
CA HIS A 205 -20.22 -6.17 -0.16
C HIS A 205 -19.97 -4.66 -0.38
N HIS A 206 -20.10 -3.83 0.67
CA HIS A 206 -19.84 -2.39 0.56
C HIS A 206 -18.37 -2.05 0.28
N LEU A 207 -17.45 -3.02 0.41
CA LEU A 207 -16.00 -2.86 0.17
C LEU A 207 -15.58 -3.17 -1.26
N ILE A 208 -16.48 -3.73 -2.08
CA ILE A 208 -16.18 -4.21 -3.43
C ILE A 208 -15.68 -3.08 -4.34
N GLU A 209 -16.15 -1.85 -4.11
CA GLU A 209 -15.67 -0.68 -4.83
C GLU A 209 -14.15 -0.48 -4.64
N SER A 210 -13.66 -0.59 -3.41
CA SER A 210 -12.22 -0.49 -3.11
C SER A 210 -11.45 -1.62 -3.79
N LEU A 211 -11.93 -2.86 -3.71
CA LEU A 211 -11.30 -4.05 -4.31
C LEU A 211 -11.26 -4.00 -5.85
N SER A 212 -12.24 -3.35 -6.48
CA SER A 212 -12.30 -3.23 -7.94
C SER A 212 -11.16 -2.38 -8.51
N LEU A 213 -10.62 -1.45 -7.72
CA LEU A 213 -9.59 -0.49 -8.16
C LEU A 213 -8.26 -1.17 -8.55
N PRO A 214 -7.59 -1.96 -7.69
CA PRO A 214 -6.36 -2.65 -8.07
C PRO A 214 -6.57 -3.68 -9.18
N LEU A 215 -7.72 -4.38 -9.20
CA LEU A 215 -8.06 -5.32 -10.26
C LEU A 215 -8.20 -4.62 -11.63
N PHE A 216 -8.84 -3.44 -11.66
CA PHE A 216 -8.93 -2.61 -12.85
C PHE A 216 -7.55 -2.10 -13.31
N THR A 217 -6.71 -1.69 -12.35
CA THR A 217 -5.36 -1.22 -12.68
C THR A 217 -4.51 -2.33 -13.29
N LEU A 218 -4.61 -3.56 -12.77
CA LEU A 218 -3.97 -4.75 -13.36
C LEU A 218 -4.47 -5.02 -14.78
N SER A 219 -5.80 -5.09 -14.98
CA SER A 219 -6.36 -5.40 -16.29
C SER A 219 -6.00 -4.37 -17.36
N LYS A 220 -5.89 -3.09 -16.97
CA LYS A 220 -5.44 -2.01 -17.84
C LYS A 220 -3.93 -2.03 -18.11
N SER A 221 -3.13 -2.38 -17.11
CA SER A 221 -1.66 -2.25 -17.16
C SER A 221 -0.96 -3.48 -17.71
N TYR A 222 -1.52 -4.67 -17.45
CA TYR A 222 -0.92 -5.97 -17.72
C TYR A 222 -2.00 -6.94 -18.21
N ILE A 223 -2.68 -6.56 -19.31
CA ILE A 223 -3.88 -7.26 -19.79
C ILE A 223 -3.64 -8.75 -20.05
N ASP A 224 -2.50 -9.13 -20.65
CA ASP A 224 -2.21 -10.51 -21.01
C ASP A 224 -2.00 -11.38 -19.77
N TRP A 225 -1.20 -10.92 -18.80
CA TRP A 225 -0.98 -11.62 -17.53
C TRP A 225 -2.25 -11.69 -16.71
N THR A 226 -2.96 -10.57 -16.57
CA THR A 226 -4.20 -10.49 -15.79
C THR A 226 -5.27 -11.40 -16.37
N THR A 227 -5.40 -11.46 -17.70
CA THR A 227 -6.29 -12.39 -18.39
C THR A 227 -5.96 -13.84 -18.03
N SER A 228 -4.67 -14.23 -18.14
CA SER A 228 -4.23 -15.57 -17.81
C SER A 228 -4.52 -15.92 -16.34
N TRP A 229 -4.21 -15.02 -15.40
CA TRP A 229 -4.43 -15.24 -13.97
C TRP A 229 -5.91 -15.38 -13.63
N ILE A 230 -6.78 -14.54 -14.19
CA ILE A 230 -8.23 -14.62 -13.98
C ILE A 230 -8.77 -15.93 -14.56
N GLN A 231 -8.36 -16.34 -15.77
CA GLN A 231 -8.77 -17.60 -16.36
C GLN A 231 -8.39 -18.79 -15.49
N GLN A 232 -7.14 -18.83 -15.01
CA GLN A 232 -6.66 -19.86 -14.10
C GLN A 232 -7.52 -19.94 -12.83
N CYS A 233 -7.89 -18.80 -12.25
CA CYS A 233 -8.77 -18.76 -11.07
C CYS A 233 -10.18 -19.27 -11.37
N LEU A 234 -10.81 -18.76 -12.44
CA LEU A 234 -12.23 -19.04 -12.74
C LEU A 234 -12.48 -20.42 -13.36
N ASN A 235 -11.43 -21.08 -13.88
CA ASN A 235 -11.48 -22.47 -14.33
C ASN A 235 -11.74 -23.45 -13.18
N ASN A 236 -11.48 -23.06 -11.93
CA ASN A 236 -11.88 -23.86 -10.78
C ASN A 236 -13.40 -23.70 -10.52
N PRO A 237 -14.21 -24.75 -10.67
CA PRO A 237 -15.68 -24.68 -10.55
C PRO A 237 -16.16 -24.23 -9.16
N ASN A 238 -15.33 -24.31 -8.13
CA ASN A 238 -15.70 -23.89 -6.76
C ASN A 238 -15.14 -22.52 -6.38
N PHE A 239 -14.43 -21.85 -7.29
CA PHE A 239 -13.82 -20.55 -7.04
C PHE A 239 -14.55 -19.40 -7.77
N PRO A 240 -14.68 -18.21 -7.15
CA PRO A 240 -14.41 -17.93 -5.73
C PRO A 240 -15.50 -18.51 -4.81
N THR A 241 -16.67 -18.82 -5.35
CA THR A 241 -17.74 -19.58 -4.70
C THR A 241 -18.40 -20.52 -5.70
N SER A 242 -19.10 -21.54 -5.20
CA SER A 242 -19.92 -22.45 -6.03
C SER A 242 -21.25 -21.83 -6.47
N SER A 243 -21.69 -20.71 -5.86
CA SER A 243 -22.93 -20.02 -6.23
C SER A 243 -22.88 -19.37 -7.61
N ALA A 244 -21.72 -18.81 -7.98
CA ALA A 244 -21.57 -18.15 -9.26
C ALA A 244 -21.55 -19.17 -10.43
N LYS A 245 -22.66 -19.23 -11.16
CA LYS A 245 -22.82 -20.03 -12.40
C LYS A 245 -21.75 -19.70 -13.45
N ARG A 246 -21.51 -20.65 -14.37
CA ARG A 246 -20.54 -20.53 -15.48
C ARG A 246 -20.67 -19.23 -16.29
N HIS A 247 -21.90 -18.83 -16.63
CA HIS A 247 -22.14 -17.62 -17.43
C HIS A 247 -21.71 -16.33 -16.68
N HIS A 248 -21.87 -16.25 -15.36
CA HIS A 248 -21.39 -15.11 -14.57
C HIS A 248 -19.86 -14.96 -14.67
N ARG A 249 -19.14 -16.08 -14.64
CA ARG A 249 -17.68 -16.13 -14.75
C ARG A 249 -17.20 -15.76 -16.14
N GLU A 250 -17.86 -16.27 -17.17
CA GLU A 250 -17.57 -15.93 -18.57
C GLU A 250 -17.83 -14.45 -18.87
N THR A 251 -18.92 -13.89 -18.34
CA THR A 251 -19.21 -12.45 -18.46
C THR A 251 -18.15 -11.62 -17.73
N LEU A 252 -17.80 -11.98 -16.50
CA LEU A 252 -16.74 -11.30 -15.77
C LEU A 252 -15.43 -11.34 -16.56
N LEU A 253 -15.00 -12.52 -17.00
CA LEU A 253 -13.77 -12.68 -17.79
C LEU A 253 -13.79 -11.77 -19.01
N LYS A 254 -14.86 -11.81 -19.83
CA LYS A 254 -14.99 -10.95 -21.02
C LYS A 254 -14.78 -9.46 -20.71
N VAL A 255 -15.35 -8.98 -19.61
CA VAL A 255 -15.29 -7.57 -19.20
C VAL A 255 -13.92 -7.21 -18.63
N LEU A 256 -13.36 -8.08 -17.80
CA LEU A 256 -12.05 -7.89 -17.18
C LEU A 256 -10.92 -7.90 -18.22
N THR A 257 -11.11 -8.58 -19.34
CA THR A 257 -10.11 -8.69 -20.43
C THR A 257 -10.41 -7.77 -21.61
N ALA A 258 -11.43 -6.92 -21.53
CA ALA A 258 -11.77 -5.99 -22.61
C ALA A 258 -10.89 -4.73 -22.53
N LYS A 259 -10.23 -4.39 -23.64
CA LYS A 259 -9.28 -3.25 -23.74
C LYS A 259 -9.90 -1.86 -23.50
N GLN A 260 -11.22 -1.71 -23.61
CA GLN A 260 -11.91 -0.40 -23.58
C GLN A 260 -12.93 -0.24 -22.43
N THR A 261 -12.90 -1.10 -21.42
CA THR A 261 -13.83 -0.99 -20.30
C THR A 261 -13.51 0.27 -19.46
N SER A 262 -14.49 1.16 -19.30
CA SER A 262 -14.37 2.31 -18.40
C SER A 262 -14.30 1.85 -16.95
N ARG A 263 -13.66 2.64 -16.07
CA ARG A 263 -13.57 2.29 -14.64
C ARG A 263 -14.95 2.10 -13.99
N SER A 264 -15.93 2.92 -14.37
CA SER A 264 -17.31 2.80 -13.86
C SER A 264 -17.94 1.49 -14.31
N SER A 265 -17.89 1.19 -15.61
CA SER A 265 -18.44 -0.05 -16.15
C SER A 265 -17.77 -1.27 -15.54
N PHE A 266 -16.44 -1.24 -15.37
CA PHE A 266 -15.70 -2.32 -14.73
C PHE A 266 -16.19 -2.59 -13.31
N LYS A 267 -16.34 -1.52 -12.51
CA LYS A 267 -16.88 -1.59 -11.15
C LYS A 267 -18.28 -2.22 -11.13
N ASP A 268 -19.17 -1.83 -12.03
CA ASP A 268 -20.55 -2.33 -12.09
C ASP A 268 -20.59 -3.85 -12.37
N HIS A 269 -19.71 -4.34 -13.24
CA HIS A 269 -19.61 -5.78 -13.53
C HIS A 269 -19.00 -6.57 -12.37
N VAL A 270 -17.98 -6.01 -11.70
CA VAL A 270 -17.42 -6.62 -10.48
C VAL A 270 -18.48 -6.69 -9.38
N ASN A 271 -19.30 -5.65 -9.20
CA ASN A 271 -20.43 -5.64 -8.27
C ASN A 271 -21.48 -6.69 -8.64
N THR A 272 -21.85 -6.79 -9.91
CA THR A 272 -22.81 -7.79 -10.39
C THR A 272 -22.31 -9.21 -10.12
N PHE A 273 -21.03 -9.48 -10.41
CA PHE A 273 -20.41 -10.76 -10.10
C PHE A 273 -20.34 -11.04 -8.60
N SER A 274 -20.02 -10.02 -7.79
CA SER A 274 -20.01 -10.11 -6.33
C SER A 274 -21.36 -10.52 -5.75
N LEU A 275 -22.46 -9.98 -6.28
CA LEU A 275 -23.82 -10.38 -5.90
C LEU A 275 -24.10 -11.84 -6.27
N ALA A 276 -23.80 -12.23 -7.50
CA ALA A 276 -23.99 -13.61 -7.97
C ALA A 276 -23.19 -14.65 -7.15
N CYS A 277 -22.03 -14.28 -6.62
CA CYS A 277 -21.25 -15.17 -5.75
C CYS A 277 -21.85 -15.34 -4.35
N ARG A 278 -22.67 -14.39 -3.89
CA ARG A 278 -23.31 -14.37 -2.56
C ARG A 278 -24.75 -14.89 -2.56
N GLU A 279 -25.34 -15.08 -3.73
CA GLU A 279 -26.66 -15.69 -3.84
C GLU A 279 -26.63 -17.10 -3.24
N PRO A 280 -27.62 -17.47 -2.40
CA PRO A 280 -27.73 -18.81 -1.89
C PRO A 280 -27.99 -19.79 -3.06
N ILE A 281 -27.29 -20.92 -3.05
CA ILE A 281 -27.54 -21.99 -4.01
C ILE A 281 -28.96 -22.49 -3.75
N SER A 282 -29.91 -22.19 -4.66
CA SER A 282 -31.26 -22.72 -4.55
C SER A 282 -31.19 -24.25 -4.61
N LYS A 283 -31.87 -24.92 -3.66
CA LYS A 283 -31.88 -26.38 -3.49
C LYS A 283 -32.49 -27.16 -4.67
N GLU A 284 -32.94 -26.49 -5.73
CA GLU A 284 -33.57 -27.12 -6.90
C GLU A 284 -32.59 -27.88 -7.82
N ASN A 285 -31.27 -27.73 -7.63
CA ASN A 285 -30.26 -28.40 -8.47
C ASN A 285 -29.74 -29.74 -7.91
N TYR A 286 -30.35 -30.30 -6.86
CA TYR A 286 -30.00 -31.64 -6.34
C TYR A 286 -30.95 -32.75 -6.82
N LEU A 287 -31.88 -32.45 -7.74
CA LEU A 287 -32.87 -33.40 -8.27
C LEU A 287 -32.92 -33.45 -9.82
N SER A 288 -31.77 -33.33 -10.48
CA SER A 288 -31.64 -33.65 -11.91
C SER A 288 -30.37 -34.45 -12.19
#